data_AF-A0A7S0WRQ2-F1
#
_entry.id   AF-A0A7S0WRQ2-F1
#
_cell.length_a   1.000
_cell.length_b   1.000
_cell.length_c   1.000
_cell.angle_alpha   90.00
_cell.angle_beta   90.00
_cell.angle_gamma   90.00
#
_symmetry.space_group_name_H-M   'P 1'
#
loop_
_entity.id
_entity.type
_entity.pdbx_description
1 polymer ?
#
loop_
_entity_poly.entity_id
_entity_poly.type
_entity_poly.pdbx_seq_one_letter_code
_entity_poly.pdbx_strand_id
1 'polypeptide(L)'
;GEPAVTPASLANVKFSQLQPMHQLWAKYVQGLLDSCPVEAGAQPTSPGSQSLVKLMASADLHGCAASVARHNNAGLVGRGGIIVHATQGAIWLMDERDKLHVVPRGGCQLSCKLPDGRLMLLAS
;
A
#
# COMPACT_ATOMS: atom_id res chain seq x y z
N GLY A 1 7.40 -26.46 -4.28
CA GLY A 1 7.28 -25.39 -3.28
C GLY A 1 7.72 -24.11 -3.94
N GLU A 2 6.90 -23.07 -3.90
CA GLU A 2 7.26 -21.77 -4.46
C GLU A 2 8.45 -21.18 -3.68
N PRO A 3 9.47 -20.59 -4.34
CA PRO A 3 10.60 -20.00 -3.65
C PRO A 3 10.15 -18.77 -2.85
N ALA A 4 10.67 -18.61 -1.63
CA ALA A 4 10.40 -17.43 -0.82
C ALA A 4 10.90 -16.16 -1.51
N VAL A 5 10.10 -15.09 -1.51
CA VAL A 5 10.50 -13.77 -2.00
C VAL A 5 11.60 -13.22 -1.08
N THR A 6 12.74 -12.83 -1.66
CA THR A 6 13.89 -12.27 -0.93
C THR A 6 14.28 -10.91 -1.51
N PRO A 7 15.04 -10.07 -0.80
CA PRO A 7 15.51 -8.82 -1.38
C PRO A 7 16.39 -9.06 -2.62
N ALA A 8 17.16 -10.16 -2.62
CA ALA A 8 17.99 -10.56 -3.75
C ALA A 8 17.14 -10.91 -4.99
N SER A 9 16.00 -11.58 -4.83
CA SER A 9 15.11 -11.89 -5.97
C SER A 9 14.46 -10.64 -6.57
N LEU A 10 14.43 -9.52 -5.84
CA LEU A 10 13.87 -8.25 -6.30
C LEU A 10 14.94 -7.25 -6.78
N ALA A 11 16.23 -7.58 -6.69
CA ALA A 11 17.32 -6.64 -6.95
C ALA A 11 17.35 -6.08 -8.39
N ASN A 12 16.83 -6.84 -9.37
CA ASN A 12 16.77 -6.45 -10.77
C ASN A 12 15.39 -5.96 -11.22
N VAL A 13 14.42 -5.90 -10.31
CA VAL A 13 13.07 -5.42 -10.61
C VAL A 13 13.09 -3.91 -10.73
N LYS A 14 12.53 -3.40 -11.82
CA LYS A 14 12.41 -1.97 -12.12
C LYS A 14 11.04 -1.45 -11.74
N PHE A 15 10.96 -0.20 -11.29
CA PHE A 15 9.68 0.42 -10.93
C PHE A 15 8.70 0.43 -12.10
N SER A 16 9.18 0.67 -13.32
CA SER A 16 8.37 0.65 -14.54
C SER A 16 7.71 -0.71 -14.80
N GLN A 17 8.35 -1.81 -14.41
CA GLN A 17 7.80 -3.16 -14.56
C GLN A 17 6.65 -3.44 -13.59
N LEU A 18 6.52 -2.64 -12.53
CA LEU A 18 5.46 -2.76 -11.52
C LEU A 18 4.19 -1.99 -11.91
N GLN A 19 4.24 -1.15 -12.95
CA GLN A 19 3.09 -0.36 -13.40
C GLN A 19 1.88 -1.21 -13.79
N PRO A 20 2.02 -2.32 -14.56
CA PRO A 20 0.88 -3.19 -14.86
C PRO A 20 0.26 -3.81 -13.61
N MET A 21 1.08 -4.20 -12.63
CA MET A 21 0.61 -4.72 -11.35
C MET A 21 -0.17 -3.66 -10.56
N HIS A 22 0.33 -2.42 -10.51
CA HIS A 22 -0.37 -1.31 -9.90
C HIS A 22 -1.73 -1.04 -10.58
N GLN A 23 -1.80 -1.10 -11.91
CA GLN A 23 -3.05 -0.91 -12.65
C GLN A 23 -4.08 -2.01 -12.36
N LEU A 24 -3.66 -3.26 -12.21
CA LEU A 24 -4.54 -4.36 -11.80
C LEU A 24 -5.08 -4.14 -10.40
N TRP A 25 -4.20 -3.78 -9.46
CA TRP A 25 -4.59 -3.44 -8.10
C TRP A 25 -5.58 -2.27 -8.06
N ALA A 26 -5.34 -1.22 -8.83
CA ALA A 26 -6.22 -0.06 -8.91
C ALA A 26 -7.62 -0.42 -9.42
N LYS A 27 -7.72 -1.27 -10.45
CA LYS A 27 -9.02 -1.76 -10.95
C LYS A 27 -9.76 -2.60 -9.91
N TYR A 28 -9.04 -3.47 -9.21
CA TYR A 28 -9.60 -4.27 -8.11
C TYR A 28 -10.17 -3.37 -7.00
N VAL A 29 -9.38 -2.40 -6.54
CA VAL A 29 -9.82 -1.47 -5.49
C VAL A 29 -10.98 -0.60 -5.96
N GLN A 30 -10.99 -0.15 -7.23
CA GLN A 30 -12.13 0.58 -7.77
C GLN A 30 -13.42 -0.23 -7.65
N GLY A 31 -13.41 -1.52 -7.98
CA GLY A 31 -14.59 -2.39 -7.81
C GLY A 31 -15.03 -2.54 -6.34
N LEU A 32 -14.08 -2.53 -5.40
CA LEU A 32 -14.41 -2.51 -3.97
C LEU A 32 -15.04 -1.18 -3.51
N LEU A 33 -14.54 -0.05 -4.04
CA LEU A 33 -15.10 1.27 -3.76
C LEU A 33 -16.50 1.42 -4.33
N ASP A 34 -16.74 0.92 -5.55
CA ASP A 34 -18.05 0.93 -6.20
C ASP A 34 -19.07 0.08 -5.41
N SER A 35 -18.59 -0.98 -4.74
CA SER A 35 -19.41 -1.85 -3.87
C SER A 35 -19.61 -1.29 -2.46
N CYS A 36 -18.82 -0.29 -2.07
CA CYS A 36 -18.86 0.34 -0.75
C CYS A 36 -18.78 1.88 -0.91
N PRO A 37 -19.85 2.52 -1.41
CA PRO A 37 -19.85 3.95 -1.65
C PRO A 37 -19.71 4.68 -0.31
N VAL A 38 -18.56 5.35 -0.15
CA VAL A 38 -18.31 6.28 0.95
C VAL A 38 -18.37 7.68 0.37
N GLU A 39 -19.34 8.47 0.85
CA GLU A 39 -19.58 9.85 0.44
C GLU A 39 -18.28 10.68 0.41
N ALA A 40 -18.10 11.47 -0.64
CA ALA A 40 -16.99 12.41 -0.72
C ALA A 40 -17.10 13.44 0.42
N GLY A 41 -16.05 13.58 1.23
CA GLY A 41 -16.05 14.45 2.41
C GLY A 41 -16.62 13.80 3.68
N ALA A 42 -16.97 12.52 3.65
CA ALA A 42 -17.32 11.77 4.85
C ALA A 42 -16.19 11.87 5.89
N GLN A 43 -16.58 12.12 7.14
CA GLN A 43 -15.61 12.15 8.23
C GLN A 43 -14.85 10.82 8.32
N PRO A 44 -13.56 10.81 8.69
CA PRO A 44 -12.78 9.58 8.85
C PRO A 44 -13.42 8.59 9.84
N THR A 45 -14.20 9.11 10.80
CA THR A 45 -14.93 8.36 11.82
C THR A 45 -16.30 7.87 11.36
N SER A 46 -16.75 8.24 10.15
CA SER A 46 -18.05 7.80 9.65
C SER A 46 -18.09 6.27 9.51
N PRO A 47 -19.25 5.62 9.72
CA PRO A 47 -19.37 4.17 9.58
C PRO A 47 -18.90 3.64 8.21
N GLY A 48 -19.15 4.39 7.14
CA GLY A 48 -18.69 4.07 5.78
C GLY A 48 -17.17 4.11 5.67
N SER A 49 -16.54 5.18 6.16
CA SER A 49 -15.08 5.32 6.19
C SER A 49 -14.40 4.21 7.00
N GLN A 50 -14.95 3.84 8.16
CA GLN A 50 -14.42 2.76 8.98
C GLN A 50 -14.55 1.39 8.29
N SER A 51 -15.67 1.16 7.59
CA SER A 51 -15.90 -0.08 6.84
C SER A 51 -14.90 -0.21 5.69
N LEU A 52 -14.62 0.89 4.97
CA LEU A 52 -13.63 0.93 3.91
C LEU A 52 -12.21 0.68 4.45
N VAL A 53 -11.83 1.33 5.56
CA VAL A 53 -10.52 1.09 6.20
C VAL A 53 -10.36 -0.37 6.60
N LYS A 54 -11.39 -0.99 7.17
CA LYS A 54 -11.37 -2.41 7.54
C LYS A 54 -11.26 -3.33 6.32
N LEU A 55 -12.03 -3.05 5.27
CA LEU A 55 -11.99 -3.79 4.01
C LEU A 55 -10.58 -3.74 3.41
N MET A 56 -9.99 -2.55 3.35
CA MET A 56 -8.65 -2.32 2.81
C MET A 56 -7.54 -2.90 3.68
N ALA A 57 -7.70 -2.91 5.01
CA ALA A 57 -6.76 -3.58 5.91
C ALA A 57 -6.72 -5.11 5.69
N SER A 58 -7.81 -5.70 5.20
CA SER A 58 -7.89 -7.12 4.83
C SER A 58 -7.59 -7.42 3.36
N ALA A 59 -7.52 -6.39 2.53
CA ALA A 59 -7.30 -6.54 1.09
C ALA A 59 -5.83 -6.85 0.79
N ASP A 60 -5.58 -7.43 -0.39
CA ASP A 60 -4.22 -7.55 -0.89
C ASP A 60 -3.67 -6.15 -1.24
N LEU A 61 -2.51 -5.82 -0.66
CA LEU A 61 -1.84 -4.53 -0.86
C LEU A 61 -0.69 -4.62 -1.88
N HIS A 62 -0.38 -5.79 -2.44
CA HIS A 62 0.59 -5.89 -3.53
C HIS A 62 0.10 -5.08 -4.74
N GLY A 63 0.92 -4.11 -5.17
CA GLY A 63 0.53 -3.15 -6.20
C GLY A 63 -0.06 -1.83 -5.69
N CYS A 64 -0.39 -1.69 -4.39
CA CYS A 64 -0.77 -0.39 -3.82
C CYS A 64 0.42 0.58 -3.92
N ALA A 65 0.16 1.79 -4.40
CA ALA A 65 1.06 2.92 -4.28
C ALA A 65 0.89 3.54 -2.89
N ALA A 66 1.90 3.38 -2.03
CA ALA A 66 1.86 3.83 -0.65
C ALA A 66 3.10 4.63 -0.26
N SER A 67 2.96 5.43 0.79
CA SER A 67 4.06 6.12 1.47
C SER A 67 3.94 5.95 2.97
N VAL A 68 5.08 5.88 3.67
CA VAL A 68 5.12 5.83 5.14
C VAL A 68 4.69 7.20 5.68
N ALA A 69 3.49 7.28 6.22
CA ALA A 69 2.92 8.48 6.82
C ALA A 69 3.43 8.69 8.26
N ARG A 70 3.59 7.59 9.01
CA ARG A 70 4.10 7.61 10.39
C ARG A 70 4.93 6.36 10.67
N HIS A 71 6.02 6.54 11.40
CA HIS A 71 6.83 5.43 11.90
C HIS A 71 7.66 5.88 13.11
N ASN A 72 8.00 4.97 14.03
CA ASN A 72 8.81 5.29 15.21
C ASN A 72 10.24 5.76 14.85
N ASN A 73 10.78 5.24 13.75
CA ASN A 73 11.99 5.75 13.12
C ASN A 73 11.62 6.80 12.06
N ALA A 74 11.89 8.08 12.36
CA ALA A 74 11.62 9.22 11.49
C ALA A 74 12.29 9.13 10.11
N GLY A 75 13.44 8.44 9.99
CA GLY A 75 14.14 8.25 8.70
C GLY A 75 13.43 7.32 7.72
N LEU A 76 12.32 6.69 8.14
CA LEU A 76 11.45 5.91 7.26
C LEU A 76 10.24 6.71 6.76
N VAL A 77 9.87 7.81 7.44
CA VAL A 77 8.72 8.64 7.06
C VAL A 77 8.98 9.27 5.68
N GLY A 78 7.97 9.28 4.83
CA GLY A 78 8.05 9.78 3.45
C GLY A 78 8.66 8.80 2.45
N ARG A 79 9.19 7.64 2.88
CA ARG A 79 9.55 6.57 1.94
C ARG A 79 8.29 6.03 1.29
N GLY A 80 8.26 5.96 -0.02
CA GLY A 80 7.09 5.54 -0.76
C GLY A 80 7.43 4.85 -2.06
N GLY A 81 6.43 4.20 -2.62
CA GLY A 81 6.58 3.36 -3.80
C GLY A 81 5.41 2.40 -3.98
N ILE A 82 5.57 1.47 -4.91
CA ILE A 82 4.64 0.36 -5.10
C ILE A 82 5.02 -0.75 -4.11
N ILE A 83 4.04 -1.25 -3.36
CA ILE A 83 4.23 -2.41 -2.49
C ILE A 83 4.45 -3.64 -3.37
N VAL A 84 5.64 -4.25 -3.25
CA VAL A 84 6.05 -5.45 -4.01
C VAL A 84 5.97 -6.72 -3.20
N HIS A 85 6.05 -6.58 -1.87
CA HIS A 85 5.91 -7.71 -0.96
C HIS A 85 5.45 -7.22 0.42
N ALA A 86 4.68 -8.05 1.12
CA ALA A 86 4.24 -7.79 2.47
C ALA A 86 4.24 -9.08 3.28
N THR A 87 4.81 -9.02 4.49
CA THR A 87 4.75 -10.09 5.49
C THR A 87 4.14 -9.53 6.78
N GLN A 88 3.95 -10.36 7.80
CA GLN A 88 3.52 -9.90 9.12
C GLN A 88 4.54 -8.93 9.76
N GLY A 89 5.82 -9.02 9.41
CA GLY A 89 6.89 -8.22 10.02
C GLY A 89 7.27 -6.96 9.25
N ALA A 90 7.06 -6.93 7.94
CA ALA A 90 7.56 -5.84 7.10
C ALA A 90 6.74 -5.62 5.81
N ILE A 91 6.83 -4.41 5.28
CA ILE A 91 6.31 -4.00 3.97
C ILE A 91 7.48 -3.57 3.10
N TRP A 92 7.47 -4.01 1.85
CA TRP A 92 8.56 -3.80 0.92
C TRP A 92 8.04 -2.93 -0.22
N LEU A 93 8.65 -1.77 -0.40
CA LEU A 93 8.25 -0.73 -1.35
C LEU A 93 9.35 -0.54 -2.39
N MET A 94 9.01 -0.55 -3.68
CA MET A 94 9.91 -0.14 -4.75
C MET A 94 9.59 1.31 -5.12
N ASP A 95 10.58 2.20 -5.00
CA ASP A 95 10.42 3.61 -5.41
C ASP A 95 10.72 3.83 -6.91
N GLU A 96 10.43 5.03 -7.40
CA GLU A 96 10.63 5.42 -8.80
C GLU A 96 12.10 5.40 -9.25
N ARG A 97 13.05 5.29 -8.33
CA ARG A 97 14.50 5.22 -8.58
C ARG A 97 15.00 3.77 -8.57
N ASP A 98 14.09 2.80 -8.67
CA ASP A 98 14.36 1.36 -8.57
C ASP A 98 14.99 0.94 -7.24
N LYS A 99 14.74 1.69 -6.15
CA LYS A 99 15.25 1.35 -4.83
C LYS A 99 14.20 0.63 -4.01
N LEU A 100 14.58 -0.54 -3.50
CA LEU A 100 13.79 -1.31 -2.56
C LEU A 100 13.94 -0.75 -1.13
N HIS A 101 12.82 -0.45 -0.49
CA HIS A 101 12.72 -0.05 0.91
C HIS A 101 12.00 -1.15 1.69
N VAL A 102 12.68 -1.74 2.66
CA VAL A 102 12.07 -2.69 3.61
C VAL A 102 11.72 -1.92 4.88
N VAL A 103 10.42 -1.78 5.14
CA VAL A 103 9.88 -1.01 6.27
C VAL A 103 9.27 -1.98 7.28
N PRO A 104 9.77 -2.02 8.53
CA PRO A 104 9.14 -2.80 9.60
C PRO A 104 7.71 -2.32 9.86
N ARG A 105 6.77 -3.24 10.09
CA ARG A 105 5.37 -2.89 10.38
C ARG A 105 5.18 -2.27 11.76
N GLY A 106 6.03 -2.60 12.74
CA GLY A 106 5.91 -2.12 14.12
C GLY A 106 5.85 -0.59 14.23
N GLY A 107 4.65 -0.06 14.48
CA GLY A 107 4.41 1.38 14.59
C GLY A 107 4.34 2.13 13.25
N CYS A 108 4.20 1.42 12.14
CA CYS A 108 4.08 1.99 10.80
C CYS A 108 2.62 2.31 10.47
N GLN A 109 2.40 3.49 9.89
CA GLN A 109 1.16 3.86 9.22
C GLN A 109 1.49 4.22 7.78
N LEU A 110 0.80 3.60 6.84
CA LEU A 110 0.90 3.91 5.42
C LEU A 110 -0.19 4.89 5.01
N SER A 111 0.13 5.77 4.08
CA SER A 111 -0.83 6.49 3.25
C SER A 111 -0.88 5.81 1.90
N CYS A 112 -2.02 5.21 1.53
CA CYS A 112 -2.27 4.64 0.19
C CYS A 112 -3.14 5.62 -0.59
N LYS A 113 -2.78 5.84 -1.87
CA LYS A 113 -3.59 6.65 -2.79
C LYS A 113 -4.57 5.74 -3.51
N LEU A 114 -5.86 6.02 -3.32
CA LEU A 114 -6.94 5.30 -3.98
C LEU A 114 -7.10 5.76 -5.45
N PRO A 115 -7.67 4.91 -6.32
CA PRO A 115 -7.88 5.24 -7.74
C PRO A 115 -8.76 6.48 -7.97
N ASP A 116 -9.71 6.72 -7.06
CA ASP A 116 -10.59 7.89 -7.05
C ASP A 116 -9.91 9.18 -6.53
N GLY A 117 -8.62 9.12 -6.23
CA GLY A 117 -7.80 10.25 -5.78
C GLY A 117 -7.79 10.47 -4.27
N ARG A 118 -8.60 9.74 -3.49
CA ARG A 118 -8.57 9.86 -2.03
C ARG A 118 -7.27 9.29 -1.44
N LEU A 119 -6.83 9.89 -0.34
CA LEU A 119 -5.76 9.34 0.50
C LEU A 119 -6.37 8.63 1.69
N MET A 120 -5.93 7.40 1.92
CA MET A 120 -6.39 6.59 3.05
C MET A 120 -5.20 6.20 3.92
N LEU A 121 -5.39 6.29 5.24
CA LEU A 121 -4.41 5.84 6.21
C LEU A 121 -4.66 4.40 6.61
N LEU A 122 -3.65 3.56 6.46
CA LEU A 122 -3.65 2.15 6.83
C LEU A 122 -2.68 1.95 7.98
N ALA A 123 -3.17 1.45 9.12
CA ALA A 123 -2.30 0.91 10.15
C ALA A 123 -1.76 -0.44 9.64
N SER A 124 -0.44 -0.62 9.69
CA SER A 124 0.22 -1.80 9.12
C SER A 124 0.93 -2.64 10.17
#